data_AF-A0A8D8HUG7-F1
#
_entry.id   AF-A0A8D8HUG7-F1
#
_cell.length_a   1.000
_cell.length_b   1.000
_cell.length_c   1.000
_cell.angle_alpha   90.00
_cell.angle_beta   90.00
_cell.angle_gamma   90.00
#
_symmetry.space_group_name_H-M   'P 1'
#
loop_
_entity.id
_entity.type
_entity.pdbx_description
1 polymer ?
#
loop_
_entity_poly.entity_id
_entity_poly.type
_entity_poly.pdbx_seq_one_letter_code
_entity_poly.pdbx_strand_id
1 'polypeptide(L)'
;MFLCRKFNEIDRMLGRLSEVLQTAADVLAPPPTALQDFDYHYKLVKNFYVADKTLPKIHINDTNIPVHLEQMLQILIREEQQQQEQAKSVNPDDVPDGTPSDPRESTAKAECMDFVLNNRPLDVLVELAANDAPPGARLVILNWIRRLLSCMKSPPLGHASLFQPVQKLVELCNGTLASPYEKEEILFLETVAGL
;
A
#
# COMPACT_ATOMS: atom_id res chain seq x y z
N MET A 1 58.23 10.45 12.29
CA MET A 1 57.79 9.37 11.37
C MET A 1 56.62 8.52 11.87
N PHE A 2 56.07 8.72 13.09
CA PHE A 2 55.01 7.85 13.63
C PHE A 2 53.56 8.23 13.25
N LEU A 3 53.29 9.47 12.82
CA LEU A 3 51.92 9.92 12.51
C LEU A 3 51.42 9.56 11.09
N CYS A 4 52.30 9.50 10.07
CA CYS A 4 51.88 9.11 8.72
C CYS A 4 51.53 7.62 8.57
N ARG A 5 52.06 6.73 9.42
CA ARG A 5 51.73 5.31 9.37
C ARG A 5 50.31 5.02 9.84
N LYS A 6 49.81 5.77 10.83
CA LYS A 6 48.44 5.62 11.36
C LYS A 6 47.37 6.07 10.37
N PHE A 7 47.63 7.10 9.56
CA PHE A 7 46.69 7.56 8.54
C PHE A 7 46.50 6.51 7.43
N ASN A 8 47.60 5.97 6.89
CA ASN A 8 47.54 4.90 5.88
C ASN A 8 46.84 3.62 6.36
N GLU A 9 46.89 3.33 7.66
CA GLU A 9 46.26 2.14 8.23
C GLU A 9 44.75 2.31 8.37
N ILE A 10 44.28 3.53 8.70
CA ILE A 10 42.84 3.86 8.76
C ILE A 10 42.22 3.86 7.36
N ASP A 11 42.88 4.46 6.37
CA ASP A 11 42.39 4.46 4.98
C ASP A 11 42.31 3.04 4.40
N ARG A 12 43.28 2.18 4.76
CA ARG A 12 43.25 0.75 4.39
C ARG A 12 42.12 0.00 5.10
N MET A 13 41.78 0.34 6.34
CA MET A 13 40.66 -0.28 7.05
C MET A 13 39.31 0.18 6.50
N LEU A 14 39.17 1.46 6.14
CA LEU A 14 37.95 2.00 5.51
C LEU A 14 37.73 1.42 4.12
N GLY A 15 38.78 1.26 3.32
CA GLY A 15 38.70 0.59 2.01
C GLY A 15 38.19 -0.84 2.13
N ARG A 16 38.68 -1.62 3.11
CA ARG A 16 38.22 -3.00 3.35
C ARG A 16 36.79 -3.09 3.89
N LEU A 17 36.34 -2.12 4.69
CA LEU A 17 34.94 -2.03 5.12
C LEU A 17 34.03 -1.70 3.94
N SER A 18 34.46 -0.80 3.05
CA SER A 18 33.75 -0.47 1.81
C SER A 18 33.63 -1.69 0.90
N GLU A 19 34.71 -2.46 0.72
CA GLU A 19 34.71 -3.71 -0.05
C GLU A 19 33.78 -4.76 0.57
N VAL A 20 33.78 -4.92 1.89
CA VAL A 20 32.89 -5.86 2.60
C VAL A 20 31.44 -5.41 2.52
N LEU A 21 31.14 -4.10 2.62
CA LEU A 21 29.79 -3.57 2.43
C LEU A 21 29.31 -3.74 0.99
N GLN A 22 30.19 -3.52 0.01
CA GLN A 22 29.88 -3.72 -1.40
C GLN A 22 29.62 -5.20 -1.71
N THR A 23 30.48 -6.09 -1.18
CA THR A 23 30.31 -7.55 -1.30
C THR A 23 29.06 -8.04 -0.56
N ALA A 24 28.74 -7.45 0.60
CA ALA A 24 27.52 -7.77 1.32
C ALA A 24 26.28 -7.27 0.56
N ALA A 25 26.34 -6.09 -0.06
CA ALA A 25 25.27 -5.57 -0.92
C ALA A 25 25.02 -6.46 -2.14
N ASP A 26 26.06 -7.08 -2.71
CA ASP A 26 25.95 -8.07 -3.79
C ASP A 26 25.35 -9.42 -3.31
N VAL A 27 25.30 -9.66 -1.99
CA VAL A 27 24.71 -10.85 -1.34
C VAL A 27 23.34 -10.56 -0.69
N LEU A 28 22.93 -9.29 -0.62
CA LEU A 28 21.61 -8.92 -0.13
C LEU A 28 20.55 -9.35 -1.15
N ALA A 29 19.47 -9.96 -0.66
CA ALA A 29 18.30 -10.23 -1.48
C ALA A 29 17.86 -8.90 -2.14
N PRO A 30 17.43 -8.94 -3.41
CA PRO A 30 16.88 -7.74 -4.05
C PRO A 30 15.78 -7.17 -3.16
N PRO A 31 15.64 -5.84 -3.09
CA PRO A 31 14.58 -5.23 -2.30
C PRO A 31 13.22 -5.82 -2.72
N PRO A 32 12.28 -5.98 -1.77
CA PRO A 32 10.99 -6.56 -2.08
C PRO A 32 10.29 -5.75 -3.18
N THR A 33 9.58 -6.43 -4.06
CA THR A 33 8.74 -5.75 -5.06
C THR A 33 7.57 -5.04 -4.38
N ALA A 34 6.97 -4.06 -5.04
CA ALA A 34 5.79 -3.36 -4.51
C ALA A 34 4.65 -4.34 -4.16
N LEU A 35 4.41 -5.35 -5.01
CA LEU A 35 3.43 -6.40 -4.74
C LEU A 35 3.78 -7.24 -3.51
N GLN A 36 5.05 -7.62 -3.34
CA GLN A 36 5.48 -8.38 -2.16
C GLN A 36 5.28 -7.58 -0.86
N ASP A 37 5.59 -6.29 -0.90
CA ASP A 37 5.41 -5.39 0.24
C ASP A 37 3.92 -5.14 0.54
N PHE A 38 3.09 -4.98 -0.50
CA PHE A 38 1.64 -4.89 -0.37
C PHE A 38 1.04 -6.15 0.25
N ASP A 39 1.38 -7.33 -0.27
CA ASP A 39 0.90 -8.62 0.24
C ASP A 39 1.35 -8.87 1.68
N TYR A 40 2.59 -8.48 2.03
CA TYR A 40 3.07 -8.52 3.40
C TYR A 40 2.19 -7.69 4.35
N HIS A 41 1.94 -6.42 4.02
CA HIS A 41 1.09 -5.56 4.83
C HIS A 41 -0.35 -6.06 4.92
N TYR A 42 -0.92 -6.52 3.81
CA TYR A 42 -2.26 -7.11 3.80
C TYR A 42 -2.34 -8.35 4.71
N LYS A 43 -1.34 -9.23 4.69
CA LYS A 43 -1.29 -10.40 5.57
C LYS A 43 -1.26 -10.00 7.04
N LEU A 44 -0.57 -8.93 7.43
CA LEU A 44 -0.57 -8.46 8.82
C LEU A 44 -1.95 -7.95 9.25
N VAL A 45 -2.64 -7.20 8.38
CA VAL A 45 -4.03 -6.75 8.61
C VAL A 45 -4.98 -7.95 8.71
N LYS A 46 -4.91 -8.87 7.75
CA LYS A 46 -5.78 -10.06 7.70
C LYS A 46 -5.54 -11.02 8.87
N ASN A 47 -4.29 -11.24 9.27
CA ASN A 47 -3.97 -12.19 10.33
C ASN A 47 -4.35 -11.66 11.71
N PHE A 48 -4.35 -10.34 11.91
CA PHE A 48 -4.92 -9.73 13.12
C PHE A 48 -6.37 -10.20 13.35
N TYR A 49 -7.14 -10.31 12.26
CA TYR A 49 -8.53 -10.76 12.30
C TYR A 49 -8.68 -12.28 12.58
N VAL A 50 -7.82 -13.11 11.98
CA VAL A 50 -7.94 -14.58 12.06
C VAL A 50 -7.43 -15.15 13.39
N ALA A 51 -6.40 -14.53 13.98
CA ALA A 51 -5.64 -15.15 15.06
C ALA A 51 -6.34 -15.09 16.44
N ASP A 52 -7.23 -14.14 16.69
CA ASP A 52 -7.66 -13.86 18.07
C ASP A 52 -9.19 -13.81 18.24
N LYS A 53 -9.79 -14.97 18.49
CA LYS A 53 -11.22 -15.08 18.84
C LYS A 53 -11.55 -14.45 20.21
N THR A 54 -10.57 -13.86 20.92
CA THR A 54 -10.73 -13.33 22.28
C THR A 54 -10.53 -11.82 22.45
N LEU A 55 -10.30 -11.03 21.39
CA LEU A 55 -10.01 -9.60 21.57
C LEU A 55 -10.89 -8.61 20.79
N PRO A 56 -11.73 -7.85 21.52
CA PRO A 56 -12.15 -6.50 21.13
C PRO A 56 -11.96 -5.47 22.27
N LYS A 57 -10.92 -5.59 23.11
CA LYS A 57 -10.66 -4.62 24.20
C LYS A 57 -9.59 -3.57 23.88
N ILE A 58 -8.72 -3.83 22.91
CA ILE A 58 -7.65 -2.91 22.54
C ILE A 58 -8.15 -2.04 21.39
N HIS A 59 -8.05 -0.71 21.53
CA HIS A 59 -8.46 0.22 20.48
C HIS A 59 -7.53 0.09 19.27
N ILE A 60 -8.04 0.29 18.05
CA ILE A 60 -7.25 0.07 16.82
C ILE A 60 -5.96 0.88 16.78
N ASN A 61 -5.95 2.08 17.36
CA ASN A 61 -4.78 2.96 17.43
C ASN A 61 -3.64 2.39 18.30
N ASP A 62 -3.94 1.44 19.18
CA ASP A 62 -2.95 0.73 20.00
C ASP A 62 -2.46 -0.56 19.31
N THR A 63 -2.74 -0.69 18.01
CA THR A 63 -2.29 -1.80 17.14
C THR A 63 -1.44 -1.26 15.99
N ASN A 64 -0.79 -2.16 15.24
CA ASN A 64 -0.08 -1.79 14.02
C ASN A 64 -0.97 -1.78 12.76
N ILE A 65 -2.28 -2.07 12.88
CA ILE A 65 -3.19 -2.12 11.74
C ILE A 65 -3.22 -0.80 10.95
N PRO A 66 -3.35 0.39 11.59
CA PRO A 66 -3.38 1.65 10.85
C PRO A 66 -2.10 1.89 10.03
N VAL A 67 -0.94 1.48 10.56
CA VAL A 67 0.35 1.62 9.87
C VAL A 67 0.39 0.74 8.63
N HIS A 68 -0.04 -0.52 8.72
CA HIS A 68 -0.04 -1.43 7.56
C HIS A 68 -1.04 -1.00 6.50
N LEU A 69 -2.23 -0.54 6.92
CA LEU A 69 -3.21 0.05 5.99
C LEU A 69 -2.64 1.27 5.27
N GLU A 70 -1.94 2.15 5.99
CA GLU A 70 -1.29 3.31 5.37
C GLU A 70 -0.27 2.88 4.30
N GLN A 71 0.58 1.91 4.61
CA GLN A 71 1.58 1.43 3.64
C GLN A 71 0.91 0.82 2.40
N MET A 72 -0.14 0.01 2.57
CA MET A 72 -0.92 -0.53 1.44
C MET A 72 -1.46 0.59 0.55
N LEU A 73 -2.03 1.65 1.14
CA LEU A 73 -2.57 2.78 0.38
C LEU A 73 -1.48 3.54 -0.39
N GLN A 74 -0.35 3.82 0.27
CA GLN A 74 0.77 4.51 -0.35
C GLN A 74 1.37 3.73 -1.53
N ILE A 75 1.42 2.40 -1.42
CA ILE A 75 1.86 1.53 -2.52
C ILE A 75 0.91 1.68 -3.72
N LEU A 76 -0.41 1.61 -3.51
CA LEU A 76 -1.40 1.75 -4.60
C LEU A 76 -1.34 3.12 -5.28
N ILE A 77 -1.24 4.21 -4.49
CA ILE A 77 -1.13 5.57 -5.02
C ILE A 77 0.15 5.75 -5.84
N ARG A 78 1.28 5.24 -5.33
CA ARG A 78 2.58 5.31 -6.04
C ARG A 78 2.56 4.50 -7.32
N GLU A 79 1.97 3.29 -7.30
CA GLU A 79 1.82 2.45 -8.47
C GLU A 79 1.03 3.16 -9.58
N GLU A 80 -0.07 3.85 -9.25
CA GLU A 80 -0.84 4.63 -10.22
C GLU A 80 -0.05 5.83 -10.79
N GLN A 81 0.72 6.52 -9.93
CA GLN A 81 1.56 7.64 -10.36
C GLN A 81 2.65 7.20 -11.34
N GLN A 82 3.34 6.10 -11.05
CA GLN A 82 4.39 5.55 -11.91
C GLN A 82 3.84 5.14 -13.28
N GLN A 83 2.65 4.53 -13.34
CA GLN A 83 1.99 4.19 -14.60
C GLN A 83 1.67 5.44 -15.45
N GLN A 84 1.21 6.52 -14.81
CA GLN A 84 0.90 7.76 -15.52
C GLN A 84 2.15 8.48 -16.03
N GLU A 85 3.26 8.40 -15.30
CA GLU A 85 4.54 8.94 -15.75
C GLU A 85 5.06 8.18 -16.97
N GLN A 86 4.99 6.85 -16.95
CA GLN A 86 5.35 5.99 -18.09
C GLN A 86 4.45 6.23 -19.30
N ALA A 87 3.13 6.37 -19.10
CA ALA A 87 2.20 6.66 -20.18
C ALA A 87 2.46 8.01 -20.88
N LYS A 88 3.13 8.95 -20.19
CA LYS A 88 3.52 10.25 -20.76
C LYS A 88 4.88 10.24 -21.46
N SER A 89 5.75 9.28 -21.15
CA SER A 89 7.10 9.19 -21.74
C SER A 89 7.14 8.45 -23.08
N VAL A 90 6.04 7.81 -23.49
CA VAL A 90 5.93 7.20 -24.82
C VAL A 90 5.51 8.27 -25.83
N ASN A 91 6.47 8.80 -26.60
CA ASN A 91 6.15 9.64 -27.76
C ASN A 91 5.49 8.77 -28.85
N PRO A 92 4.41 9.24 -29.52
CA PRO A 92 3.79 8.52 -30.63
C PRO A 92 4.72 8.26 -31.83
N ASP A 93 5.82 9.03 -31.94
CA ASP A 93 6.77 8.98 -33.05
C ASP A 93 7.96 8.02 -32.78
N ASP A 94 8.13 7.53 -31.55
CA ASP A 94 9.14 6.52 -31.20
C ASP A 94 8.54 5.12 -31.40
N VAL A 95 8.20 4.77 -32.65
CA VAL A 95 7.96 3.37 -33.04
C VAL A 95 9.33 2.71 -33.22
N PRO A 96 9.75 1.76 -32.36
CA PRO A 96 11.00 1.06 -32.57
C PRO A 96 10.83 0.11 -33.75
N ASP A 97 11.65 0.29 -34.77
CA ASP A 97 11.87 -0.64 -35.86
C ASP A 97 12.30 -2.01 -35.29
N GLY A 98 11.36 -2.94 -35.14
CA GLY A 98 11.57 -4.39 -35.17
C GLY A 98 12.59 -5.03 -34.21
N THR A 99 13.24 -4.28 -33.31
CA THR A 99 14.21 -4.83 -32.35
C THR A 99 13.47 -5.48 -31.19
N PRO A 100 13.83 -6.73 -30.81
CA PRO A 100 13.27 -7.34 -29.61
C PRO A 100 13.73 -6.52 -28.42
N SER A 101 12.81 -5.78 -27.80
CA SER A 101 13.03 -5.13 -26.52
C SER A 101 13.39 -6.20 -25.49
N ASP A 102 14.46 -5.95 -24.75
CA ASP A 102 14.96 -6.83 -23.70
C ASP A 102 13.81 -7.18 -22.70
N PRO A 103 13.57 -8.46 -22.33
CA PRO A 103 12.46 -8.85 -21.45
C PRO A 103 12.54 -8.27 -20.01
N ARG A 104 13.55 -7.45 -19.73
CA ARG A 104 13.78 -6.76 -18.46
C ARG A 104 13.23 -5.34 -18.44
N GLU A 105 12.58 -4.87 -19.51
CA GLU A 105 11.69 -3.71 -19.43
C GLU A 105 10.52 -4.06 -18.52
N SER A 106 10.70 -3.79 -17.23
CA SER A 106 9.63 -3.71 -16.24
C SER A 106 8.70 -2.57 -16.65
N THR A 107 7.84 -2.84 -17.63
CA THR A 107 6.54 -2.17 -17.68
C THR A 107 5.99 -2.26 -16.27
N ALA A 108 5.76 -1.12 -15.62
CA ALA A 108 5.24 -1.11 -14.26
C ALA A 108 3.80 -1.60 -14.34
N LYS A 109 3.65 -2.92 -14.35
CA LYS A 109 2.35 -3.57 -14.37
C LYS A 109 1.64 -3.21 -13.07
N ALA A 110 0.33 -2.99 -13.15
CA ALA A 110 -0.52 -2.63 -12.01
C ALA A 110 -0.73 -3.81 -11.05
N GLU A 111 0.35 -4.44 -10.60
CA GLU A 111 0.32 -5.72 -9.90
C GLU A 111 -0.37 -5.61 -8.54
N CYS A 112 -0.23 -4.48 -7.84
CA CYS A 112 -0.87 -4.25 -6.55
C CYS A 112 -2.37 -4.00 -6.71
N MET A 113 -2.78 -3.18 -7.68
CA MET A 113 -4.21 -3.02 -7.97
C MET A 113 -4.82 -4.34 -8.49
N ASP A 114 -4.14 -5.06 -9.38
CA ASP A 114 -4.56 -6.41 -9.82
C ASP A 114 -4.74 -7.35 -8.62
N PHE A 115 -3.83 -7.29 -7.64
CA PHE A 115 -3.99 -8.04 -6.40
C PHE A 115 -5.27 -7.64 -5.65
N VAL A 116 -5.58 -6.33 -5.53
CA VAL A 116 -6.81 -5.85 -4.90
C VAL A 116 -8.04 -6.37 -5.64
N LEU A 117 -8.05 -6.31 -6.98
CA LEU A 117 -9.18 -6.75 -7.79
C LEU A 117 -9.42 -8.26 -7.69
N ASN A 118 -8.36 -9.06 -7.63
CA ASN A 118 -8.45 -10.53 -7.63
C ASN A 118 -8.64 -11.13 -6.24
N ASN A 119 -7.95 -10.61 -5.22
CA ASN A 119 -7.95 -11.19 -3.87
C ASN A 119 -8.93 -10.50 -2.91
N ARG A 120 -9.57 -9.41 -3.34
CA ARG A 120 -10.64 -8.71 -2.63
C ARG A 120 -10.29 -8.35 -1.17
N PRO A 121 -9.13 -7.73 -0.89
CA PRO A 121 -8.74 -7.36 0.47
C PRO A 121 -9.74 -6.40 1.13
N LEU A 122 -10.48 -5.63 0.33
CA LEU A 122 -11.48 -4.68 0.81
C LEU A 122 -12.68 -5.33 1.50
N ASP A 123 -13.04 -6.58 1.15
CA ASP A 123 -14.12 -7.27 1.86
C ASP A 123 -13.76 -7.51 3.33
N VAL A 124 -12.50 -7.83 3.63
CA VAL A 124 -11.99 -7.95 5.00
C VAL A 124 -12.09 -6.61 5.73
N LEU A 125 -11.77 -5.50 5.04
CA LEU A 125 -11.86 -4.16 5.63
C LEU A 125 -13.31 -3.78 5.94
N VAL A 126 -14.25 -4.13 5.07
CA VAL A 126 -15.69 -3.91 5.32
C VAL A 126 -16.15 -4.70 6.53
N GLU A 127 -15.71 -5.95 6.70
CA GLU A 127 -16.01 -6.74 7.90
C GLU A 127 -15.44 -6.10 9.17
N LEU A 128 -14.21 -5.57 9.13
CA LEU A 128 -13.62 -4.82 10.25
C LEU A 128 -14.45 -3.57 10.60
N ALA A 129 -14.89 -2.82 9.60
CA ALA A 129 -15.68 -1.61 9.79
C ALA A 129 -17.10 -1.90 10.30
N ALA A 130 -17.73 -2.95 9.79
CA ALA A 130 -19.07 -3.38 10.20
C ALA A 130 -19.09 -3.79 11.68
N ASN A 131 -18.10 -4.59 12.07
CA ASN A 131 -17.98 -5.10 13.44
C ASN A 131 -17.37 -4.08 14.42
N ASP A 132 -16.74 -3.01 13.91
CA ASP A 132 -15.90 -2.08 14.66
C ASP A 132 -14.99 -2.81 15.66
N ALA A 133 -14.36 -3.88 15.18
CA ALA A 133 -13.53 -4.79 15.97
C ALA A 133 -12.16 -4.91 15.29
N PRO A 134 -11.08 -4.33 15.87
CA PRO A 134 -11.03 -3.65 17.17
C PRO A 134 -11.77 -2.29 17.19
N PRO A 135 -12.19 -1.77 18.35
CA PRO A 135 -12.85 -0.47 18.46
C PRO A 135 -12.08 0.64 17.72
N GLY A 136 -12.78 1.43 16.92
CA GLY A 136 -12.17 2.45 16.05
C GLY A 136 -11.84 1.95 14.64
N ALA A 137 -12.00 0.66 14.34
CA ALA A 137 -11.78 0.11 13.02
C ALA A 137 -12.65 0.81 11.95
N ARG A 138 -13.91 1.11 12.25
CA ARG A 138 -14.80 1.79 11.30
C ARG A 138 -14.22 3.14 10.86
N LEU A 139 -13.76 3.95 11.82
CA LEU A 139 -13.13 5.25 11.54
C LEU A 139 -11.92 5.12 10.61
N VAL A 140 -11.03 4.16 10.89
CA VAL A 140 -9.80 3.96 10.12
C VAL A 140 -10.14 3.49 8.70
N ILE A 141 -11.05 2.53 8.55
CA ILE A 141 -11.43 1.98 7.25
C ILE A 141 -12.17 3.00 6.39
N LEU A 142 -13.12 3.76 6.95
CA LEU A 142 -13.82 4.81 6.21
C LEU A 142 -12.84 5.85 5.66
N ASN A 143 -11.89 6.31 6.49
CA ASN A 143 -10.85 7.23 6.04
C ASN A 143 -9.91 6.61 4.99
N TRP A 144 -9.59 5.32 5.13
CA TRP A 144 -8.74 4.62 4.17
C TRP A 144 -9.40 4.54 2.80
N ILE A 145 -10.67 4.11 2.73
CA ILE A 145 -11.42 4.03 1.47
C ILE A 145 -11.64 5.42 0.89
N ARG A 146 -12.01 6.41 1.73
CA ARG A 146 -12.13 7.81 1.32
C ARG A 146 -10.87 8.29 0.59
N ARG A 147 -9.69 8.03 1.19
CA ARG A 147 -8.41 8.43 0.60
C ARG A 147 -8.04 7.63 -0.64
N LEU A 148 -8.33 6.33 -0.67
CA LEU A 148 -8.17 5.52 -1.89
C LEU A 148 -8.94 6.16 -3.05
N LEU A 149 -10.20 6.51 -2.82
CA LEU A 149 -11.06 7.08 -3.85
C LEU A 149 -10.67 8.51 -4.24
N SER A 150 -10.25 9.34 -3.28
CA SER A 150 -9.92 10.76 -3.55
C SER A 150 -8.48 10.98 -4.06
N CYS A 151 -7.55 10.09 -3.74
CA CYS A 151 -6.13 10.26 -4.09
C CYS A 151 -5.73 9.52 -5.37
N MET A 152 -6.50 8.51 -5.79
CA MET A 152 -6.34 7.89 -7.11
C MET A 152 -7.03 8.75 -8.18
N LYS A 153 -6.37 8.94 -9.32
CA LYS A 153 -6.95 9.71 -10.44
C LYS A 153 -7.98 8.91 -11.22
N SER A 154 -7.81 7.59 -11.28
CA SER A 154 -8.70 6.69 -12.02
C SER A 154 -8.90 5.38 -11.25
N PRO A 155 -9.54 5.42 -10.06
CA PRO A 155 -9.86 4.19 -9.34
C PRO A 155 -10.81 3.31 -10.17
N PRO A 156 -10.60 1.98 -10.24
CA PRO A 156 -11.42 1.08 -11.06
C PRO A 156 -12.79 0.79 -10.42
N LEU A 157 -13.60 1.84 -10.22
CA LEU A 157 -14.91 1.80 -9.55
C LEU A 157 -15.94 0.91 -10.24
N GLY A 158 -15.80 0.66 -11.54
CA GLY A 158 -16.67 -0.28 -12.25
C GLY A 158 -16.42 -1.75 -11.89
N HIS A 159 -15.29 -2.06 -11.25
CA HIS A 159 -14.96 -3.42 -10.86
C HIS A 159 -15.68 -3.80 -9.57
N ALA A 160 -16.31 -4.98 -9.53
CA ALA A 160 -17.09 -5.46 -8.39
C ALA A 160 -16.29 -5.47 -7.07
N SER A 161 -14.99 -5.78 -7.13
CA SER A 161 -14.07 -5.80 -5.98
C SER A 161 -13.80 -4.43 -5.35
N LEU A 162 -14.16 -3.32 -5.99
CA LEU A 162 -14.19 -1.99 -5.39
C LEU A 162 -15.63 -1.52 -5.14
N PHE A 163 -16.49 -1.67 -6.15
CA PHE A 163 -17.86 -1.16 -6.09
C PHE A 163 -18.64 -1.75 -4.91
N GLN A 164 -18.60 -3.07 -4.73
CA GLN A 164 -19.37 -3.75 -3.69
C GLN A 164 -18.91 -3.37 -2.27
N PRO A 165 -17.60 -3.34 -1.95
CA PRO A 165 -17.13 -2.81 -0.68
C PRO A 165 -17.53 -1.36 -0.41
N VAL A 166 -17.42 -0.47 -1.40
CA VAL A 166 -17.81 0.94 -1.26
C VAL A 166 -19.31 1.05 -0.98
N GLN A 167 -20.14 0.31 -1.73
CA GLN A 167 -21.59 0.28 -1.53
C GLN A 167 -21.96 -0.21 -0.12
N LYS A 168 -21.34 -1.29 0.37
CA LYS A 168 -21.57 -1.79 1.73
C LYS A 168 -21.20 -0.77 2.80
N LEU A 169 -20.13 0.01 2.60
CA LEU A 169 -19.75 1.08 3.52
C LEU A 169 -20.75 2.25 3.47
N VAL A 170 -21.31 2.57 2.31
CA VAL A 170 -22.38 3.58 2.20
C VAL A 170 -23.62 3.12 2.99
N GLU A 171 -23.99 1.85 2.88
CA GLU A 171 -25.10 1.26 3.65
C GLU A 171 -24.82 1.29 5.16
N LEU A 172 -23.57 1.09 5.59
CA LEU A 172 -23.15 1.23 6.99
C LEU A 172 -23.28 2.67 7.51
N CYS A 173 -23.20 3.67 6.63
CA CYS A 173 -23.29 5.10 6.97
C CYS A 173 -24.73 5.66 6.85
N ASN A 174 -25.75 4.81 6.81
CA ASN A 174 -27.13 5.23 6.51
C ASN A 174 -27.86 6.03 7.63
N GLY A 175 -27.19 6.31 8.75
CA GLY A 175 -27.72 7.16 9.83
C GLY A 175 -28.86 6.56 10.66
N THR A 176 -29.17 5.27 10.50
CA THR A 176 -30.23 4.62 11.28
C THR A 176 -29.85 4.36 12.74
N LEU A 177 -28.54 4.34 13.06
CA LEU A 177 -28.00 4.21 14.41
C LEU A 177 -26.97 5.32 14.64
N ALA A 178 -27.05 6.00 15.78
CA ALA A 178 -26.03 6.97 16.18
C ALA A 178 -24.67 6.27 16.31
N SER A 179 -23.67 6.80 15.60
CA SER A 179 -22.32 6.27 15.54
C SER A 179 -21.35 7.28 16.17
N PRO A 180 -20.33 6.86 16.94
CA PRO A 180 -19.30 7.78 17.42
C PRO A 180 -18.42 8.35 16.27
N TYR A 181 -18.64 7.91 15.03
CA TYR A 181 -17.87 8.25 13.83
C TYR A 181 -18.67 9.04 12.79
N GLU A 182 -19.79 9.67 13.19
CA GLU A 182 -20.68 10.44 12.28
C GLU A 182 -19.93 11.42 11.37
N LYS A 183 -18.91 12.10 11.91
CA LYS A 183 -18.09 13.04 11.13
C LYS A 183 -17.38 12.32 9.98
N GLU A 184 -16.74 11.19 10.23
CA GLU A 184 -16.01 10.43 9.23
C GLU A 184 -16.95 9.70 8.25
N GLU A 185 -18.12 9.28 8.70
CA GLU A 185 -19.19 8.76 7.86
C GLU A 185 -19.65 9.81 6.84
N ILE A 186 -19.90 11.05 7.28
CA ILE A 186 -20.26 12.17 6.39
C ILE A 186 -19.15 12.45 5.39
N LEU A 187 -17.89 12.56 5.83
CA LEU A 187 -16.75 12.83 4.92
C LEU A 187 -16.57 11.72 3.87
N PHE A 188 -16.81 10.47 4.25
CA PHE A 188 -16.80 9.34 3.32
C PHE A 188 -17.93 9.46 2.30
N LEU A 189 -19.16 9.71 2.75
CA LEU A 189 -20.33 9.87 1.88
C LEU A 189 -20.17 11.05 0.90
N GLU A 190 -19.66 12.20 1.36
CA GLU A 190 -19.35 13.35 0.51
C GLU A 190 -18.33 12.99 -0.59
N THR A 191 -17.33 12.19 -0.24
CA THR A 191 -16.32 11.74 -1.21
C THR A 191 -16.93 10.81 -2.24
N VAL A 192 -17.77 9.86 -1.83
CA VAL A 192 -18.44 8.93 -2.76
C VAL A 192 -19.43 9.68 -3.67
N ALA A 193 -20.17 10.66 -3.14
CA ALA A 193 -21.13 11.45 -3.91
C ALA A 193 -20.47 12.39 -4.93
N GLY A 194 -19.18 12.69 -4.78
CA GLY A 194 -18.40 13.52 -5.69
C GLY A 194 -17.70 12.77 -6.83
N LEU A 195 -17.78 11.43 -6.88
CA LEU A 195 -17.22 10.57 -7.93
C LEU A 195 -18.22 10.39 -9.08
#